data_AF-A0A832LA58-F1
#
_entry.id   AF-A0A832LA58-F1
#
_cell.length_a   1.000
_cell.length_b   1.000
_cell.length_c   1.000
_cell.angle_alpha   90.00
_cell.angle_beta   90.00
_cell.angle_gamma   90.00
#
_symmetry.space_group_name_H-M   'P 1'
#
loop_
_entity.id
_entity.type
_entity.pdbx_description
1 polymer ?
#
loop_
_entity_poly.entity_id
_entity_poly.type
_entity_poly.pdbx_seq_one_letter_code
_entity_poly.pdbx_strand_id
1 'polypeptide(L)'
;MMKDEDEIDLDKEMGVKYIFRGNTTFINKPRDTEIKKFQNKYITGKYIEKDNINSEILKLLHLVLDSKNLSNEDREETAHALNSIADQVKENKCNKLTLKGTLTAIQEVVSKAADIADPSIAIISEISKLLGIGL
;
A
#
# COMPACT_ATOMS: atom_id res chain seq x y z
N MET A 1 16.65 33.75 12.09
CA MET A 1 16.82 32.95 13.32
C MET A 1 16.41 31.53 12.97
N MET A 2 17.39 30.66 12.76
CA MET A 2 17.24 29.20 12.61
C MET A 2 17.28 28.56 13.98
N LYS A 3 16.35 27.62 14.24
CA LYS A 3 16.29 26.59 15.31
C LYS A 3 14.96 25.85 15.09
N ASP A 4 14.78 24.54 15.07
CA ASP A 4 15.61 23.35 15.31
C ASP A 4 14.95 22.24 14.47
N GLU A 5 15.72 21.44 13.72
CA GLU A 5 15.22 20.19 13.13
C GLU A 5 15.84 19.03 13.92
N ASP A 6 14.98 18.25 14.57
CA ASP A 6 15.34 17.08 15.36
C ASP A 6 15.98 16.01 14.45
N GLU A 7 17.31 15.94 14.51
CA GLU A 7 18.15 14.91 13.91
C GLU A 7 17.98 13.61 14.70
N ILE A 8 17.18 12.66 14.18
CA ILE A 8 17.18 11.30 14.70
C ILE A 8 18.26 10.52 13.95
N ASP A 9 19.41 10.41 14.61
CA ASP A 9 20.55 9.61 14.17
C ASP A 9 20.30 8.12 14.44
N LEU A 10 19.86 7.41 13.41
CA LEU A 10 19.69 5.96 13.39
C LEU A 10 20.72 5.32 12.45
N ASP A 11 22.01 5.63 12.63
CA ASP A 11 23.10 5.03 11.86
C ASP A 11 24.25 4.54 12.77
N LYS A 12 24.05 3.40 13.43
CA LYS A 12 25.18 2.53 13.79
C LYS A 12 24.95 1.16 13.18
N GLU A 13 25.82 0.84 12.23
CA GLU A 13 25.97 -0.44 11.52
C GLU A 13 25.04 -0.64 10.31
N MET A 14 25.31 0.11 9.23
CA MET A 14 25.58 -0.41 7.87
C MET A 14 25.54 0.78 6.89
N GLY A 15 26.71 1.33 6.57
CA GLY A 15 26.86 2.59 5.86
C GLY A 15 26.36 2.59 4.43
N VAL A 16 25.08 2.97 4.24
CA VAL A 16 24.65 3.60 3.00
C VAL A 16 23.69 4.76 3.29
N LYS A 17 24.24 5.98 3.22
CA LYS A 17 23.48 7.22 3.34
C LYS A 17 22.74 7.50 2.03
N TYR A 18 21.50 7.03 1.90
CA TYR A 18 20.64 7.37 0.78
C TYR A 18 19.90 8.69 1.05
N ILE A 19 20.49 9.82 0.62
CA ILE A 19 19.81 11.12 0.65
C ILE A 19 18.92 11.23 -0.60
N PHE A 20 17.63 10.93 -0.46
CA PHE A 20 16.64 11.20 -1.51
C PHE A 20 16.10 12.63 -1.37
N ARG A 21 16.48 13.53 -2.28
CA ARG A 21 15.92 14.90 -2.41
C ARG A 21 14.92 14.98 -3.56
N GLY A 22 13.78 14.33 -3.38
CA GLY A 22 12.59 14.41 -4.24
C GLY A 22 11.41 13.79 -3.50
N ASN A 23 10.16 14.10 -3.90
CA ASN A 23 8.98 13.37 -3.38
C ASN A 23 9.26 11.87 -3.50
N THR A 24 9.38 11.17 -2.37
CA THR A 24 9.83 9.78 -2.39
C THR A 24 8.71 8.88 -2.86
N THR A 25 8.81 8.42 -4.10
CA THR A 25 7.87 7.51 -4.75
C THR A 25 8.04 6.08 -4.24
N PHE A 26 6.99 5.24 -4.29
CA PHE A 26 7.06 3.83 -3.86
C PHE A 26 8.12 3.03 -4.62
N ILE A 27 8.28 3.35 -5.91
CA ILE A 27 9.21 2.65 -6.82
C ILE A 27 10.69 2.96 -6.54
N ASN A 28 10.99 4.07 -5.85
CA ASN A 28 12.36 4.51 -5.58
C ASN A 28 12.91 3.97 -4.24
N LYS A 29 12.15 3.14 -3.53
CA LYS A 29 12.55 2.57 -2.25
C LYS A 29 12.70 1.06 -2.34
N PRO A 30 13.53 0.46 -1.46
CA PRO A 30 13.58 -0.99 -1.35
C PRO A 30 12.18 -1.54 -1.02
N ARG A 31 11.71 -2.52 -1.79
CA ARG A 31 10.37 -3.12 -1.65
C ARG A 31 10.12 -3.60 -0.22
N ASP A 32 11.07 -4.31 0.37
CA ASP A 32 10.97 -4.82 1.74
C ASP A 32 10.77 -3.71 2.77
N THR A 33 11.31 -2.51 2.53
CA THR A 33 11.11 -1.35 3.39
C THR A 33 9.66 -0.86 3.33
N GLU A 34 9.07 -0.78 2.14
CA GLU A 34 7.68 -0.33 1.99
C GLU A 34 6.67 -1.35 2.51
N ILE A 35 6.93 -2.65 2.31
CA ILE A 35 6.16 -3.74 2.90
C ILE A 35 6.21 -3.69 4.43
N LYS A 36 7.41 -3.60 5.02
CA LYS A 36 7.58 -3.53 6.47
C LYS A 36 6.94 -2.28 7.06
N LYS A 37 7.04 -1.14 6.35
CA LYS A 37 6.39 0.11 6.74
C LYS A 37 4.87 -0.03 6.74
N PHE A 38 4.29 -0.66 5.72
CA PHE A 38 2.86 -0.93 5.66
C PHE A 38 2.43 -1.82 6.83
N GLN A 39 3.11 -2.96 7.03
CA GLN A 39 2.83 -3.89 8.13
C GLN A 39 2.82 -3.17 9.49
N ASN A 40 3.89 -2.43 9.81
CA ASN A 40 4.02 -1.71 11.07
C ASN A 40 2.93 -0.65 11.26
N LYS A 41 2.46 -0.01 10.18
CA LYS A 41 1.47 1.06 10.25
C LYS A 41 0.05 0.55 10.42
N TYR A 42 -0.29 -0.60 9.84
CA TYR A 42 -1.68 -1.03 9.63
C TYR A 42 -2.05 -2.36 10.27
N ILE A 43 -1.10 -3.26 10.54
CA ILE A 43 -1.35 -4.60 11.09
C ILE A 43 -0.81 -4.61 12.52
N THR A 44 -1.71 -4.48 13.49
CA THR A 44 -1.32 -4.29 14.92
C THR A 44 -1.62 -5.48 15.80
N GLY A 45 -2.40 -6.46 15.31
CA GLY A 45 -2.84 -7.63 16.07
C GLY A 45 -3.94 -7.33 17.10
N LYS A 46 -4.47 -6.11 17.12
CA LYS A 46 -5.46 -5.64 18.11
C LYS A 46 -6.88 -5.62 17.57
N TYR A 47 -7.06 -5.56 16.25
CA TYR A 47 -8.36 -5.36 15.61
C TYR A 47 -8.53 -6.37 14.50
N ILE A 48 -8.99 -7.58 14.86
CA ILE A 48 -9.00 -8.75 13.97
C ILE A 48 -9.58 -8.45 12.58
N GLU A 49 -10.74 -7.79 12.49
CA GLU A 49 -11.35 -7.46 11.19
C GLU A 49 -10.52 -6.45 10.37
N LYS A 50 -10.01 -5.39 11.00
CA LYS A 50 -9.18 -4.38 10.32
C LYS A 50 -7.83 -4.96 9.91
N ASP A 51 -7.24 -5.78 10.77
CA ASP A 51 -5.99 -6.48 10.51
C ASP A 51 -6.17 -7.48 9.37
N ASN A 52 -7.32 -8.15 9.25
CA ASN A 52 -7.65 -9.02 8.11
C ASN A 52 -7.75 -8.22 6.79
N ILE A 53 -8.49 -7.11 6.78
CA ILE A 53 -8.58 -6.22 5.60
C ILE A 53 -7.18 -5.72 5.20
N ASN A 54 -6.42 -5.22 6.17
CA ASN A 54 -5.07 -4.71 5.94
C ASN A 54 -4.09 -5.80 5.49
N SER A 55 -4.30 -7.06 5.91
CA SER A 55 -3.51 -8.19 5.44
C SER A 55 -3.78 -8.52 3.98
N GLU A 56 -5.04 -8.46 3.53
CA GLU A 56 -5.36 -8.62 2.10
C GLU A 56 -4.81 -7.46 1.26
N ILE A 57 -4.94 -6.21 1.74
CA ILE A 57 -4.33 -5.04 1.09
C ILE A 57 -2.81 -5.21 0.96
N LEU A 58 -2.16 -5.73 1.99
CA LEU A 58 -0.72 -6.00 1.95
C LEU A 58 -0.34 -7.03 0.89
N LYS A 59 -1.11 -8.12 0.75
CA LYS A 59 -0.87 -9.13 -0.31
C LYS A 59 -0.99 -8.50 -1.70
N LEU A 60 -2.00 -7.65 -1.90
CA LEU A 60 -2.18 -6.94 -3.16
C LEU A 60 -1.02 -5.95 -3.42
N LEU A 61 -0.55 -5.26 -2.39
CA LEU A 61 0.61 -4.38 -2.49
C LEU A 61 1.88 -5.14 -2.90
N HIS A 62 2.11 -6.34 -2.36
CA HIS A 62 3.20 -7.21 -2.80
C HIS A 62 3.12 -7.52 -4.29
N LEU A 63 1.96 -7.99 -4.78
CA LEU A 63 1.77 -8.32 -6.19
C LEU A 63 2.04 -7.11 -7.09
N VAL A 64 1.51 -5.94 -6.72
CA VAL A 64 1.69 -4.70 -7.47
C VAL A 64 3.17 -4.31 -7.54
N LEU A 65 3.87 -4.36 -6.41
CA LEU A 65 5.29 -4.01 -6.35
C LEU A 65 6.20 -5.00 -7.10
N ASP A 66 5.80 -6.26 -7.19
CA ASP A 66 6.56 -7.32 -7.86
C ASP A 66 6.20 -7.50 -9.34
N SER A 67 5.08 -6.94 -9.80
CA SER A 67 4.63 -7.08 -11.18
C SER A 67 5.62 -6.45 -12.16
N LYS A 68 5.95 -7.23 -13.20
CA LYS A 68 6.80 -6.81 -14.32
C LYS A 68 5.97 -6.22 -15.47
N ASN A 69 4.66 -6.46 -15.46
CA ASN A 69 3.75 -6.02 -16.52
C ASN A 69 3.03 -4.70 -16.19
N LEU A 70 3.16 -4.19 -14.96
CA LEU A 70 2.76 -2.83 -14.62
C LEU A 70 3.84 -1.81 -14.97
N SER A 71 3.41 -0.66 -15.49
CA SER A 71 4.28 0.50 -15.62
C SER A 71 4.68 1.03 -14.25
N ASN A 72 5.76 1.82 -14.20
CA ASN A 72 6.19 2.44 -12.95
C ASN A 72 5.14 3.39 -12.37
N GLU A 73 4.44 4.12 -13.25
CA GLU A 73 3.35 5.03 -12.90
C GLU A 73 2.16 4.26 -12.31
N ASP A 74 1.66 3.24 -13.03
CA ASP A 74 0.55 2.40 -12.55
C ASP A 74 0.88 1.73 -11.20
N ARG A 75 2.12 1.26 -11.05
CA ARG A 75 2.60 0.65 -9.80
C ARG A 75 2.56 1.64 -8.65
N GLU A 76 3.02 2.86 -8.88
CA GLU A 76 3.05 3.92 -7.88
C GLU A 76 1.64 4.38 -7.50
N GLU A 77 0.80 4.69 -8.48
CA GLU A 77 -0.59 5.12 -8.25
C GLU A 77 -1.39 4.05 -7.50
N THR A 78 -1.24 2.79 -7.92
CA THR A 78 -1.91 1.67 -7.25
C THR A 78 -1.42 1.51 -5.81
N ALA A 79 -0.11 1.60 -5.56
CA ALA A 79 0.43 1.55 -4.20
C ALA A 79 -0.06 2.70 -3.31
N HIS A 80 -0.18 3.92 -3.85
CA HIS A 80 -0.79 5.05 -3.16
C HIS A 80 -2.26 4.81 -2.84
N ALA A 81 -3.03 4.30 -3.80
CA ALA A 81 -4.44 3.98 -3.62
C ALA A 81 -4.66 2.90 -2.53
N LEU A 82 -3.83 1.86 -2.50
CA LEU A 82 -3.86 0.82 -1.46
C LEU A 82 -3.55 1.38 -0.06
N ASN A 83 -2.55 2.26 0.06
CA ASN A 83 -2.26 2.95 1.32
C ASN A 83 -3.42 3.86 1.76
N SER A 84 -4.08 4.55 0.82
CA SER A 84 -5.24 5.38 1.12
C SER A 84 -6.42 4.55 1.64
N ILE A 85 -6.68 3.38 1.07
CA ILE A 85 -7.69 2.44 1.59
C ILE A 85 -7.32 2.00 3.01
N ALA A 86 -6.07 1.61 3.25
CA ALA A 86 -5.60 1.18 4.57
C ALA A 86 -5.70 2.29 5.63
N ASP A 87 -5.42 3.55 5.26
CA ASP A 87 -5.63 4.72 6.12
C ASP A 87 -7.12 4.90 6.48
N GLN A 88 -8.03 4.80 5.50
CA GLN A 88 -9.47 4.89 5.74
C GLN A 88 -9.98 3.77 6.67
N VAL A 89 -9.51 2.54 6.48
CA VAL A 89 -9.82 1.38 7.33
C VAL A 89 -9.33 1.60 8.76
N LYS A 90 -8.09 2.08 8.92
CA LYS A 90 -7.51 2.39 10.23
C LYS A 90 -8.32 3.45 10.96
N GLU A 91 -8.58 4.58 10.30
CA GLU A 91 -9.29 5.73 10.88
C GLU A 91 -10.79 5.50 11.09
N ASN A 92 -11.32 4.36 10.65
CA ASN A 92 -12.76 4.06 10.67
C ASN A 92 -13.58 5.08 9.87
N LYS A 93 -12.96 5.72 8.88
CA LYS A 93 -13.58 6.71 7.96
C LYS A 93 -13.96 6.03 6.64
N CYS A 94 -14.49 4.82 6.72
CA CYS A 94 -14.83 4.00 5.56
C CYS A 94 -16.05 4.55 4.81
N ASN A 95 -15.85 5.55 3.95
CA ASN A 95 -16.86 5.90 2.96
C ASN A 95 -16.92 4.78 1.91
N LYS A 96 -17.98 3.96 1.98
CA LYS A 96 -18.15 2.80 1.09
C LYS A 96 -18.14 3.16 -0.39
N LEU A 97 -18.65 4.34 -0.78
CA LEU A 97 -18.66 4.79 -2.17
C LEU A 97 -17.25 5.12 -2.65
N THR A 98 -16.49 5.85 -1.84
CA THR A 98 -15.08 6.16 -2.12
C THR A 98 -14.24 4.89 -2.21
N LEU A 99 -14.37 3.99 -1.23
CA LEU A 99 -13.64 2.72 -1.20
C LEU A 99 -13.96 1.84 -2.41
N LYS A 100 -15.24 1.76 -2.78
CA LYS A 100 -15.67 1.03 -3.98
C LYS A 100 -15.02 1.64 -5.23
N GLY A 101 -15.10 2.95 -5.42
CA GLY A 101 -14.50 3.63 -6.57
C GLY A 101 -13.00 3.41 -6.66
N THR A 102 -12.28 3.52 -5.54
CA THR A 102 -10.83 3.27 -5.49
C THR A 102 -10.50 1.82 -5.82
N LEU A 103 -11.24 0.83 -5.28
CA LEU A 103 -11.01 -0.58 -5.59
C LEU A 103 -11.34 -0.95 -7.04
N THR A 104 -12.39 -0.37 -7.61
CA THR A 104 -12.70 -0.54 -9.04
C THR A 104 -11.57 0.00 -9.92
N ALA A 105 -11.04 1.19 -9.61
CA ALA A 105 -9.90 1.76 -10.34
C ALA A 105 -8.66 0.86 -10.24
N ILE A 106 -8.35 0.35 -9.04
CA ILE A 106 -7.26 -0.62 -8.85
C ILE A 106 -7.50 -1.88 -9.68
N GLN A 107 -8.71 -2.43 -9.66
CA GLN A 107 -9.07 -3.62 -10.43
C GLN A 107 -8.87 -3.42 -11.95
N GLU A 108 -9.23 -2.25 -12.47
CA GLU A 108 -9.02 -1.91 -13.88
C GLU A 108 -7.54 -1.85 -14.26
N VAL A 109 -6.67 -1.41 -13.36
CA VAL A 109 -5.22 -1.38 -13.60
C VAL A 109 -4.63 -2.78 -13.53
N VAL A 110 -4.84 -3.51 -12.42
CA VAL A 110 -4.20 -4.82 -12.20
C VAL A 110 -4.71 -5.91 -13.15
N SER A 111 -5.94 -5.79 -13.66
CA SER A 111 -6.48 -6.74 -14.65
C SER A 111 -5.76 -6.70 -16.00
N LYS A 112 -5.05 -5.61 -16.31
CA LYS A 112 -4.23 -5.47 -17.52
C LYS A 112 -2.84 -6.09 -17.36
N ALA A 113 -2.39 -6.33 -16.13
CA ALA A 113 -1.08 -6.91 -15.83
C ALA A 113 -1.16 -8.44 -15.76
N ALA A 114 -0.85 -9.10 -16.88
CA ALA A 114 -1.06 -10.55 -17.04
C ALA A 114 -0.35 -11.44 -16.00
N ASP A 115 0.73 -10.97 -15.37
CA ASP A 115 1.46 -11.72 -14.34
C ASP A 115 0.76 -11.71 -12.96
N ILE A 116 -0.15 -10.75 -12.72
CA ILE A 116 -0.83 -10.57 -11.43
C ILE A 116 -2.36 -10.46 -11.52
N ALA A 117 -2.96 -10.45 -12.72
CA ALA A 117 -4.38 -10.17 -12.91
C ALA A 117 -5.29 -11.07 -12.06
N ASP A 118 -5.21 -12.40 -12.24
CA ASP A 118 -6.03 -13.38 -11.52
C ASP A 118 -5.85 -13.30 -9.99
N PRO A 119 -4.61 -13.38 -9.44
CA PRO A 119 -4.45 -13.30 -7.99
C PRO A 119 -4.87 -11.94 -7.43
N SER A 120 -4.68 -10.85 -8.16
CA SER A 120 -5.10 -9.51 -7.72
C SER A 120 -6.63 -9.38 -7.67
N ILE A 121 -7.35 -9.88 -8.67
CA ILE A 121 -8.81 -9.86 -8.71
C ILE A 121 -9.39 -10.67 -7.54
N ALA A 122 -8.80 -11.83 -7.22
CA ALA A 122 -9.22 -12.65 -6.09
C ALA A 122 -9.07 -11.89 -4.75
N ILE A 123 -7.93 -11.21 -4.54
CA ILE A 123 -7.68 -10.43 -3.33
C ILE A 123 -8.63 -9.22 -3.25
N ILE A 124 -8.86 -8.51 -4.36
CA ILE A 124 -9.79 -7.38 -4.42
C ILE A 124 -11.23 -7.82 -4.07
N SER A 125 -11.65 -9.00 -4.54
CA SER A 125 -12.95 -9.56 -4.18
C SER A 125 -13.05 -9.82 -2.68
N GLU A 126 -12.00 -10.34 -2.06
CA GLU A 126 -11.97 -10.61 -0.62
C GLU A 126 -11.99 -9.31 0.21
N ILE A 127 -11.17 -8.32 -0.16
CA ILE A 127 -11.20 -6.98 0.45
C ILE A 127 -12.62 -6.40 0.40
N SER A 128 -13.28 -6.54 -0.75
CA SER A 128 -14.63 -6.00 -0.94
C SER A 128 -15.68 -6.69 -0.08
N LYS A 129 -15.60 -8.02 0.07
CA LYS A 129 -16.45 -8.77 1.00
C LYS A 129 -16.24 -8.32 2.44
N LEU A 130 -14.99 -8.19 2.89
CA LEU A 130 -14.65 -7.77 4.25
C LEU A 130 -15.11 -6.33 4.54
N LEU A 131 -15.06 -5.44 3.55
CA LEU A 131 -15.58 -4.07 3.64
C LEU A 131 -17.11 -3.97 3.51
N GLY A 132 -17.78 -5.06 3.14
CA GLY A 132 -19.21 -5.09 2.85
C GLY A 132 -19.58 -4.13 1.71
N ILE A 133 -18.77 -4.13 0.64
CA ILE A 133 -18.98 -3.38 -0.60
C ILE A 133 -19.02 -4.37 -1.77
N GLY A 134 -19.99 -4.22 -2.67
CA GLY A 134 -20.07 -5.03 -3.88
C GLY A 134 -19.29 -4.37 -5.01
N LEU A 135 -18.39 -5.11 -5.66
CA LEU A 135 -17.71 -4.72 -6.91
C LEU A 135 -18.44 -5.33 -8.10
#